data_AF-A0A0R0M7X0-F1
#
_entry.id   AF-A0A0R0M7X0-F1
#
_cell.length_a   1.000
_cell.length_b   1.000
_cell.length_c   1.000
_cell.angle_alpha   90.00
_cell.angle_beta   90.00
_cell.angle_gamma   90.00
#
_symmetry.space_group_name_H-M   'P 1'
#
loop_
_entity.id
_entity.type
_entity.pdbx_description
1 polymer ?
#
loop_
_entity_poly.entity_id
_entity_poly.type
_entity_poly.pdbx_seq_one_letter_code
_entity_poly.pdbx_strand_id
1 'polypeptide(L)'
;MVNSDDILARIEKIESYLSAADARNNGPVMVTGAFNTEKIIPVNISEEEIIEVYNEVPGVLLRNSIVTGLTEVSYREYSGDQPIILQPDDYGKYWLIVSDEDNIFVIPSIEVKSYIYRLKSMAKVFDFQGDSPSTDNYYLLIKPARFQVLPSGREWKLEEKGVLEFTNRAGKGSLAKSLHKSIQNNQTNTNLEISKIHQELNEIKSQLKQVTPQVDSQLPISEIRDNQANTNLEILKINRQLNEIKSQLEQVIPQVDSQLPISEIRDNQANTNLEILKINRQLNDNINSHLEQLESQVSKISLLRDYVYLQIDLLKVRLESLESRSSRD
;
A
#
# COMPACT_ATOMS: atom_id res chain seq x y z
N MET A 1 -1.76 28.43 30.98
CA MET A 1 -2.63 28.88 29.88
C MET A 1 -3.35 27.65 29.36
N VAL A 2 -4.67 27.60 29.45
CA VAL A 2 -5.46 26.48 28.92
C VAL A 2 -5.31 26.50 27.41
N ASN A 3 -4.95 25.36 26.81
CA ASN A 3 -4.70 25.27 25.38
C ASN A 3 -6.03 25.49 24.64
N SER A 4 -6.07 26.48 23.75
CA SER A 4 -7.28 26.83 22.98
C SER A 4 -7.79 25.65 22.15
N ASP A 5 -6.88 24.76 21.74
CA ASP A 5 -7.20 23.59 20.93
C ASP A 5 -7.99 22.54 21.71
N ASP A 6 -7.78 22.44 23.03
CA ASP A 6 -8.48 21.50 23.91
C ASP A 6 -9.93 21.95 24.18
N ILE A 7 -10.13 23.27 24.26
CA ILE A 7 -11.47 23.87 24.38
C ILE A 7 -12.25 23.68 23.08
N LEU A 8 -11.62 23.87 21.93
CA LEU A 8 -12.24 23.64 20.62
C LEU A 8 -12.63 22.18 20.43
N ALA A 9 -11.76 21.24 20.78
CA ALA A 9 -12.06 19.81 20.68
C ALA A 9 -13.26 19.40 21.57
N ARG A 10 -13.40 20.00 22.76
CA ARG A 10 -14.56 19.76 23.64
C ARG A 10 -15.84 20.36 23.08
N ILE A 11 -15.78 21.56 22.47
CA ILE A 11 -16.95 22.19 21.83
C ILE A 11 -17.40 21.35 20.63
N GLU A 12 -16.49 20.92 19.75
CA GLU A 12 -16.80 20.08 18.60
C GLU A 12 -17.42 18.74 19.03
N LYS A 13 -16.94 18.15 20.13
CA LYS A 13 -17.51 16.91 20.69
C LYS A 13 -18.94 17.13 21.20
N ILE A 14 -19.21 18.26 21.85
CA ILE A 14 -20.56 18.63 22.33
C ILE A 14 -21.50 18.89 21.14
N GLU A 15 -21.06 19.60 20.11
CA GLU A 15 -21.85 19.91 18.91
C GLU A 15 -22.18 18.64 18.09
N SER A 16 -21.25 17.68 18.04
CA SER A 16 -21.48 16.35 17.44
C SER A 16 -22.58 15.57 18.17
N TYR A 17 -22.59 15.60 19.50
CA TYR A 17 -23.64 14.96 20.29
C TYR A 17 -25.01 15.63 20.12
N LEU A 18 -25.05 16.95 19.99
CA LEU A 18 -26.28 17.70 19.70
C LEU A 18 -26.82 17.40 18.29
N SER A 19 -25.94 17.36 17.29
CA SER A 19 -26.31 17.13 15.88
C SER A 19 -26.79 15.70 15.61
N ALA A 20 -26.18 14.70 16.25
CA ALA A 20 -26.61 13.31 16.15
C ALA A 20 -28.00 13.06 16.80
N ALA A 21 -28.38 13.89 17.77
CA ALA A 21 -29.69 13.84 18.42
C ALA A 21 -30.80 14.47 17.55
N ASP A 22 -30.52 15.55 16.83
CA ASP A 22 -31.50 16.20 15.93
C ASP A 22 -31.83 15.35 14.70
N ALA A 23 -30.85 14.61 14.15
CA ALA A 23 -31.06 13.76 12.98
C ALA A 23 -31.97 12.55 13.24
N ARG A 24 -32.18 12.14 14.50
CA ARG A 24 -32.97 10.94 14.86
C ARG A 24 -34.45 11.24 15.17
N ASN A 25 -34.85 12.52 15.20
CA ASN A 25 -36.21 12.94 15.59
C ASN A 25 -37.14 13.30 14.41
N ASN A 26 -36.71 13.15 13.15
CA ASN A 26 -37.57 13.41 11.98
C ASN A 26 -38.23 12.13 11.42
N GLY A 27 -38.74 11.27 12.30
CA GLY A 27 -39.63 10.15 11.94
C GLY A 27 -41.09 10.50 12.27
N PRO A 28 -42.08 10.08 11.45
CA PRO A 28 -43.47 10.50 11.62
C PRO A 28 -44.07 9.94 12.92
N VAL A 29 -44.57 10.84 13.76
CA VAL A 29 -45.30 10.52 14.99
C VAL A 29 -46.64 9.90 14.62
N MET A 30 -46.82 8.61 14.93
CA MET A 30 -48.14 7.96 14.87
C MET A 30 -48.76 7.92 16.28
N VAL A 31 -49.88 8.62 16.44
CA VAL A 31 -50.70 8.61 17.65
C VAL A 31 -51.60 7.38 17.63
N THR A 32 -51.32 6.39 18.47
CA THR A 32 -52.30 5.37 18.87
C THR A 32 -52.29 5.24 20.39
N GLY A 33 -53.49 5.29 20.98
CA GLY A 33 -53.73 5.43 22.42
C GLY A 33 -53.44 4.20 23.26
N ALA A 34 -52.19 3.72 23.25
CA ALA A 34 -51.64 2.86 24.27
C ALA A 34 -50.63 3.68 25.07
N PHE A 35 -50.76 3.72 26.40
CA PHE A 35 -49.83 4.42 27.29
C PHE A 35 -48.39 4.03 26.95
N ASN A 36 -47.63 4.99 26.44
CA ASN A 36 -46.22 4.83 26.11
C ASN A 36 -45.47 4.49 27.39
N THR A 37 -45.11 3.22 27.58
CA THR A 37 -43.96 2.90 28.41
C THR A 37 -42.75 3.48 27.69
N GLU A 38 -42.30 4.66 28.14
CA GLU A 38 -41.05 5.26 27.67
C GLU A 38 -39.96 4.21 27.78
N LYS A 39 -39.47 3.78 26.60
CA LYS A 39 -38.42 2.80 26.51
C LYS A 39 -37.17 3.47 27.06
N ILE A 40 -36.74 3.04 28.23
CA ILE A 40 -35.48 3.43 28.85
C ILE A 40 -34.39 3.19 27.83
N ILE A 41 -33.73 4.25 27.35
CA ILE A 41 -32.56 4.14 26.49
C ILE A 41 -31.36 4.20 27.43
N PRO A 42 -30.66 3.09 27.70
CA PRO A 42 -29.45 3.12 28.50
C PRO A 42 -28.45 4.07 27.85
N VAL A 43 -27.85 4.95 28.65
CA VAL A 43 -26.80 5.85 28.20
C VAL A 43 -25.50 5.35 28.77
N ASN A 44 -24.55 4.98 27.92
CA ASN A 44 -23.21 4.59 28.37
C ASN A 44 -22.49 5.81 28.99
N ILE A 45 -22.71 6.05 30.28
CA ILE A 45 -22.19 7.18 31.05
C ILE A 45 -21.66 6.68 32.41
N SER A 46 -20.43 7.04 32.78
CA SER A 46 -19.86 6.63 34.06
C SER A 46 -20.47 7.40 35.24
N GLU A 47 -20.31 6.88 36.46
CA GLU A 47 -20.71 7.57 37.69
C GLU A 47 -20.05 8.95 37.81
N GLU A 48 -18.76 9.06 37.47
CA GLU A 48 -18.01 10.30 37.48
C GLU A 48 -18.53 11.32 36.45
N GLU A 49 -18.87 10.85 35.26
CA GLU A 49 -19.47 11.69 34.22
C GLU A 49 -20.84 12.21 34.65
N ILE A 50 -21.68 11.39 35.31
CA ILE A 50 -22.95 11.84 35.90
C ILE A 50 -22.70 12.95 36.92
N ILE A 51 -21.72 12.77 37.81
CA ILE A 51 -21.37 13.75 38.85
C ILE A 51 -20.91 15.07 38.23
N GLU A 52 -20.04 15.03 37.22
CA GLU A 52 -19.54 16.22 36.53
C GLU A 52 -20.69 16.95 35.82
N VAL A 53 -21.47 16.25 35.00
CA VAL A 53 -22.56 16.84 34.22
C VAL A 53 -23.64 17.41 35.15
N TYR A 54 -23.98 16.71 36.23
CA TYR A 54 -25.00 17.19 37.19
C TYR A 54 -24.59 18.48 37.88
N ASN A 55 -23.32 18.59 38.29
CA ASN A 55 -22.85 19.75 39.03
C ASN A 55 -22.65 20.98 38.13
N GLU A 56 -22.32 20.79 36.85
CA GLU A 56 -22.09 21.88 35.89
C GLU A 56 -23.35 22.26 35.10
N VAL A 57 -23.99 21.30 34.44
CA VAL A 57 -25.12 21.52 33.52
C VAL A 57 -26.17 20.40 33.68
N PRO A 58 -26.87 20.34 34.83
CA PRO A 58 -27.78 19.23 35.17
C PRO A 58 -28.92 19.03 34.17
N GLY A 59 -29.35 20.09 33.46
CA GLY A 59 -30.41 20.01 32.45
C GLY A 59 -30.11 19.06 31.28
N VAL A 60 -28.83 18.72 31.04
CA VAL A 60 -28.45 17.74 30.02
C VAL A 60 -28.94 16.33 30.39
N LEU A 61 -28.95 15.99 31.69
CA LEU A 61 -29.33 14.67 32.17
C LEU A 61 -30.84 14.42 32.11
N LEU A 62 -31.65 15.48 32.12
CA LEU A 62 -33.12 15.37 32.10
C LEU A 62 -33.62 14.53 30.92
N ARG A 63 -33.05 14.72 29.72
CA ARG A 63 -33.48 14.04 28.48
C ARG A 63 -33.27 12.53 28.50
N ASN A 64 -32.37 12.05 29.36
CA ASN A 64 -32.00 10.65 29.49
C ASN A 64 -32.37 10.08 30.86
N SER A 65 -33.33 10.72 31.54
CA SER A 65 -33.74 10.34 32.87
C SER A 65 -35.23 10.01 32.95
N ILE A 66 -35.58 9.11 33.86
CA ILE A 66 -36.96 8.84 34.24
C ILE A 66 -37.25 9.66 35.49
N VAL A 67 -38.32 10.46 35.45
CA VAL A 67 -38.78 11.19 36.61
C VAL A 67 -39.47 10.21 37.57
N THR A 68 -38.99 10.17 38.81
CA THR A 68 -39.42 9.17 39.80
C THR A 68 -39.69 9.79 41.17
N GLY A 69 -40.62 9.16 41.88
CA GLY A 69 -41.06 9.52 43.23
C GLY A 69 -40.99 8.31 44.17
N LEU A 70 -40.91 8.57 45.47
CA LEU A 70 -41.05 7.52 46.47
C LEU A 70 -42.46 6.93 46.40
N THR A 71 -42.57 5.61 46.50
CA THR A 71 -43.88 4.98 46.73
C THR A 71 -44.51 5.48 48.04
N GLU A 72 -45.83 5.37 48.17
CA GLU A 72 -46.53 5.79 49.39
C GLU A 72 -45.99 5.08 50.65
N VAL A 73 -45.64 3.81 50.52
CA VAL A 73 -45.05 3.00 51.58
C VAL A 73 -43.67 3.53 51.95
N SER A 74 -42.79 3.73 50.96
CA SER A 74 -41.42 4.24 51.21
C SER A 74 -41.39 5.69 51.69
N TYR A 75 -42.41 6.49 51.38
CA TYR A 75 -42.55 7.85 51.88
C TYR A 75 -42.86 7.89 53.38
N ARG A 76 -43.75 7.01 53.87
CA ARG A 76 -44.18 6.99 55.28
C ARG A 76 -43.07 6.48 56.22
N GLU A 77 -43.13 6.87 57.50
CA GLU A 77 -42.15 6.52 58.55
C GLU A 77 -42.54 5.22 59.29
N TYR A 78 -43.00 4.18 58.58
CA TYR A 78 -43.34 2.91 59.22
C TYR A 78 -42.11 2.01 59.36
N SER A 79 -41.39 2.18 60.48
CA SER A 79 -40.32 1.29 60.97
C SER A 79 -39.08 1.20 60.06
N GLY A 80 -37.90 1.30 60.68
CA GLY A 80 -36.60 1.51 59.99
C GLY A 80 -36.07 0.38 59.10
N ASP A 81 -36.89 -0.60 58.74
CA ASP A 81 -36.48 -1.81 58.01
C ASP A 81 -37.23 -2.01 56.68
N GLN A 82 -38.05 -1.03 56.27
CA GLN A 82 -38.75 -1.10 54.99
C GLN A 82 -37.82 -0.67 53.84
N PRO A 83 -37.83 -1.39 52.70
CA PRO A 83 -37.05 -1.01 51.53
C PRO A 83 -37.53 0.34 50.99
N ILE A 84 -36.58 1.19 50.60
CA ILE A 84 -36.87 2.44 49.91
C ILE A 84 -37.07 2.11 48.43
N ILE A 85 -38.26 2.40 47.90
CA ILE A 85 -38.68 2.05 46.55
C ILE A 85 -39.11 3.33 45.83
N LEU A 86 -38.65 3.46 44.59
CA LEU A 86 -39.06 4.49 43.64
C LEU A 86 -39.97 3.90 42.55
N GLN A 87 -40.89 4.73 42.06
CA GLN A 87 -41.78 4.46 40.94
C GLN A 87 -41.81 5.68 40.00
N PRO A 88 -42.22 5.53 38.72
CA PRO A 88 -42.43 6.65 37.82
C PRO A 88 -43.43 7.64 38.41
N ASP A 89 -43.10 8.92 38.33
CA ASP A 89 -43.90 10.03 38.83
C ASP A 89 -43.58 11.27 38.00
N ASP A 90 -44.57 11.82 37.29
CA ASP A 90 -44.42 12.99 36.43
C ASP A 90 -43.93 14.22 37.19
N TYR A 91 -44.16 14.27 38.50
CA TYR A 91 -43.71 15.34 39.41
C TYR A 91 -42.70 14.83 40.44
N GLY A 92 -42.02 13.75 40.07
CA GLY A 92 -41.05 13.08 40.90
C GLY A 92 -39.87 13.99 41.29
N LYS A 93 -39.36 13.75 42.50
CA LYS A 93 -38.25 14.52 43.08
C LYS A 93 -36.88 13.98 42.70
N TYR A 94 -36.86 12.88 41.96
CA TYR A 94 -35.67 12.12 41.62
C TYR A 94 -35.64 11.88 40.12
N TRP A 95 -34.45 11.92 39.55
CA TRP A 95 -34.19 11.50 38.18
C TRP A 95 -33.39 10.21 38.22
N LEU A 96 -33.89 9.19 37.53
CA LEU A 96 -33.27 7.89 37.43
C LEU A 96 -32.59 7.77 36.07
N ILE A 97 -31.29 7.47 36.09
CA ILE A 97 -30.42 7.33 34.93
C ILE A 97 -29.99 5.86 34.86
N VAL A 98 -30.22 5.23 33.71
CA VAL A 98 -29.77 3.86 33.46
C VAL A 98 -28.51 3.94 32.60
N SER A 99 -27.38 3.55 33.18
CA SER A 99 -26.08 3.59 32.49
C SER A 99 -25.87 2.36 31.61
N ASP A 100 -26.09 1.18 32.21
CA ASP A 100 -26.12 -0.13 31.56
C ASP A 100 -27.24 -0.98 32.19
N GLU A 101 -27.34 -2.28 31.86
CA GLU A 101 -28.42 -3.16 32.35
C GLU A 101 -28.43 -3.32 33.89
N ASP A 102 -27.29 -3.09 34.57
CA ASP A 102 -27.12 -3.35 36.00
C ASP A 102 -26.84 -2.07 36.83
N ASN A 103 -26.46 -0.96 36.21
CA ASN A 103 -26.08 0.27 36.88
C ASN A 103 -27.17 1.34 36.73
N ILE A 104 -27.97 1.45 37.79
CA ILE A 104 -29.04 2.44 37.89
C ILE A 104 -28.69 3.47 38.95
N PHE A 105 -28.53 4.69 38.48
CA PHE A 105 -28.17 5.83 39.30
C PHE A 105 -29.38 6.73 39.49
N VAL A 106 -29.55 7.23 40.71
CA VAL A 106 -30.58 8.19 41.05
C VAL A 106 -29.94 9.46 41.57
N ILE A 107 -30.39 10.58 41.02
CA ILE A 107 -29.95 11.93 41.36
C ILE A 107 -31.17 12.79 41.71
N PRO A 108 -31.01 13.89 42.47
CA PRO A 108 -32.12 14.80 42.72
C PRO A 108 -32.58 15.48 41.43
N SER A 109 -33.89 15.74 41.31
CA SER A 109 -34.40 16.64 40.27
C SER A 109 -33.87 18.05 40.47
N ILE A 110 -33.58 18.78 39.39
CA ILE A 110 -33.16 20.18 39.50
C ILE A 110 -34.23 21.07 40.16
N GLU A 111 -35.51 20.68 40.06
CA GLU A 111 -36.64 21.45 40.59
C GLU A 111 -36.64 21.51 42.11
N VAL A 112 -36.07 20.51 42.79
CA VAL A 112 -36.01 20.49 44.26
C VAL A 112 -34.85 21.29 44.82
N LYS A 113 -33.99 21.88 43.96
CA LYS A 113 -32.69 22.41 44.36
C LYS A 113 -32.77 23.44 45.51
N SER A 114 -33.73 24.35 45.47
CA SER A 114 -33.85 25.45 46.44
C SER A 114 -34.38 25.04 47.82
N TYR A 115 -34.96 23.83 47.97
CA TYR A 115 -35.58 23.38 49.21
C TYR A 115 -35.23 21.94 49.58
N ILE A 116 -34.22 21.37 48.91
CA ILE A 116 -33.84 19.95 49.03
C ILE A 116 -33.59 19.52 50.47
N TYR A 117 -33.02 20.41 51.29
CA TYR A 117 -32.70 20.15 52.69
C TYR A 117 -33.93 20.02 53.60
N ARG A 118 -35.09 20.55 53.17
CA ARG A 118 -36.36 20.43 53.90
C ARG A 118 -37.11 19.14 53.56
N LEU A 119 -36.64 18.41 52.55
CA LEU A 119 -37.31 17.21 52.07
C LEU A 119 -36.88 15.99 52.87
N LYS A 120 -37.73 15.57 53.81
CA LYS A 120 -37.61 14.28 54.50
C LYS A 120 -37.45 13.10 53.53
N SER A 121 -38.13 13.16 52.38
CA SER A 121 -37.99 12.16 51.32
C SER A 121 -36.55 12.09 50.81
N MET A 122 -35.88 13.22 50.66
CA MET A 122 -34.52 13.27 50.12
C MET A 122 -33.51 12.65 51.08
N ALA A 123 -33.65 12.87 52.39
CA ALA A 123 -32.82 12.24 53.42
C ALA A 123 -32.94 10.70 53.49
N LYS A 124 -34.03 10.12 52.92
CA LYS A 124 -34.17 8.67 52.78
C LYS A 124 -33.29 8.10 51.67
N VAL A 125 -32.98 8.89 50.64
CA VAL A 125 -32.24 8.46 49.44
C VAL A 125 -30.80 8.98 49.44
N PHE A 126 -30.54 10.11 50.07
CA PHE A 126 -29.23 10.76 50.14
C PHE A 126 -28.85 11.09 51.57
N ASP A 127 -27.58 10.90 51.90
CA ASP A 127 -26.98 11.47 53.09
C ASP A 127 -26.47 12.89 52.82
N PHE A 128 -26.64 13.75 53.80
CA PHE A 128 -26.27 15.16 53.72
C PHE A 128 -25.00 15.42 54.53
N GLN A 129 -24.03 16.07 53.90
CA GLN A 129 -22.76 16.45 54.51
C GLN A 129 -22.41 17.92 54.22
N GLY A 130 -21.36 18.42 54.87
CA GLY A 130 -20.86 19.78 54.68
C GLY A 130 -21.50 20.78 55.64
N ASP A 131 -21.69 22.01 55.16
CA ASP A 131 -22.24 23.10 55.95
C ASP A 131 -23.70 22.85 56.34
N SER A 132 -24.17 23.49 57.42
CA SER A 132 -25.59 23.42 57.79
C SER A 132 -26.45 23.99 56.66
N PRO A 133 -27.44 23.24 56.14
CA PRO A 133 -28.20 23.68 54.99
C PRO A 133 -29.00 24.95 55.29
N SER A 134 -28.89 25.94 54.41
CA SER A 134 -29.58 27.21 54.47
C SER A 134 -30.17 27.54 53.08
N THR A 135 -30.99 28.58 52.98
CA THR A 135 -31.50 29.08 51.69
C THR A 135 -30.40 29.61 50.77
N ASP A 136 -29.24 29.95 51.34
CA ASP A 136 -28.15 30.61 50.63
C ASP A 136 -27.04 29.61 50.23
N ASN A 137 -27.11 28.38 50.72
CA ASN A 137 -26.15 27.34 50.44
C ASN A 137 -26.49 26.61 49.14
N TYR A 138 -25.46 26.40 48.32
CA TYR A 138 -25.53 25.49 47.18
C TYR A 138 -25.24 24.08 47.67
N TYR A 139 -25.67 23.07 46.90
CA TYR A 139 -25.19 21.71 47.12
C TYR A 139 -24.56 21.17 45.85
N LEU A 140 -23.67 20.21 46.06
CA LEU A 140 -23.01 19.42 45.04
C LEU A 140 -23.42 17.97 45.19
N LEU A 141 -23.66 17.30 44.07
CA LEU A 141 -23.73 15.85 44.03
C LEU A 141 -22.31 15.32 44.21
N ILE A 142 -22.06 14.61 45.30
CA ILE A 142 -20.77 13.95 45.55
C ILE A 142 -20.84 12.50 45.09
N LYS A 143 -22.00 11.88 45.28
CA LYS A 143 -22.26 10.50 44.88
C LYS A 143 -23.74 10.31 44.53
N PRO A 144 -24.10 9.74 43.36
CA PRO A 144 -25.48 9.35 43.08
C PRO A 144 -25.91 8.17 43.97
N ALA A 145 -27.22 8.05 44.19
CA ALA A 145 -27.77 6.87 44.85
C ALA A 145 -27.83 5.70 43.85
N ARG A 146 -27.60 4.47 44.32
CA ARG A 146 -27.71 3.27 43.49
C ARG A 146 -29.02 2.55 43.75
N PHE A 147 -29.64 2.07 42.69
CA PHE A 147 -30.89 1.35 42.73
C PHE A 147 -30.82 0.06 41.91
N GLN A 148 -31.73 -0.86 42.20
CA GLN A 148 -31.90 -2.10 41.45
C GLN A 148 -33.34 -2.22 40.96
N VAL A 149 -33.53 -2.70 39.73
CA VAL A 149 -34.86 -2.98 39.17
C VAL A 149 -35.53 -4.11 39.95
N LEU A 150 -36.78 -3.91 40.36
CA LEU A 150 -37.61 -4.98 40.95
C LEU A 150 -38.23 -5.87 39.86
N PRO A 151 -38.63 -7.11 40.16
CA PRO A 151 -39.24 -8.03 39.19
C PRO A 151 -40.50 -7.49 38.49
N SER A 152 -41.13 -6.45 39.04
CA SER A 152 -42.26 -5.73 38.43
C SER A 152 -41.85 -4.93 37.18
N GLY A 153 -40.56 -4.65 36.99
CA GLY A 153 -40.01 -3.89 35.86
C GLY A 153 -40.39 -2.40 35.84
N ARG A 154 -41.09 -1.92 36.87
CA ARG A 154 -41.59 -0.53 36.97
C ARG A 154 -41.18 0.16 38.27
N GLU A 155 -40.54 -0.56 39.18
CA GLU A 155 -40.15 -0.04 40.47
C GLU A 155 -38.68 -0.35 40.71
N TRP A 156 -38.04 0.51 41.48
CA TRP A 156 -36.62 0.41 41.78
C TRP A 156 -36.37 0.46 43.27
N LYS A 157 -35.60 -0.48 43.78
CA LYS A 157 -35.23 -0.57 45.19
C LYS A 157 -33.86 0.07 45.43
N LEU A 158 -33.75 0.88 46.47
CA LEU A 158 -32.48 1.48 46.90
C LEU A 158 -31.50 0.39 47.31
N GLU A 159 -30.34 0.40 46.69
CA GLU A 159 -29.19 -0.45 47.02
C GLU A 159 -28.21 0.33 47.90
N GLU A 160 -27.86 1.54 47.49
CA GLU A 160 -26.91 2.41 48.19
C GLU A 160 -27.38 3.86 48.19
N LYS A 161 -27.27 4.54 49.33
CA LYS A 161 -27.57 5.97 49.41
C LYS A 161 -26.55 6.80 48.65
N GLY A 162 -27.03 7.88 48.05
CA GLY A 162 -26.18 8.93 47.49
C GLY A 162 -25.69 9.91 48.54
N VAL A 163 -24.82 10.83 48.15
CA VAL A 163 -24.26 11.86 49.04
C VAL A 163 -24.36 13.24 48.40
N LEU A 164 -24.96 14.18 49.14
CA LEU A 164 -25.02 15.59 48.78
C LEU A 164 -24.21 16.42 49.79
N GLU A 165 -23.34 17.28 49.27
CA GLU A 165 -22.54 18.19 50.10
C GLU A 165 -23.07 19.62 49.98
N PHE A 166 -23.48 20.22 51.10
CA PHE A 166 -23.85 21.63 51.16
C PHE A 166 -22.61 22.50 51.38
N THR A 167 -22.52 23.59 50.61
CA THR A 167 -21.40 24.53 50.70
C THR A 167 -21.85 25.97 50.42
N ASN A 168 -21.23 26.91 51.15
CA ASN A 168 -21.38 28.35 50.94
C ASN A 168 -20.53 28.90 49.77
N ARG A 169 -19.64 28.09 49.17
CA ARG A 169 -18.78 28.54 48.07
C ARG A 169 -19.46 28.28 46.73
N ALA A 170 -19.93 29.35 46.09
CA ALA A 170 -20.39 29.30 44.71
C ALA A 170 -19.26 28.77 43.79
N GLY A 171 -19.38 27.52 43.32
CA GLY A 171 -18.77 26.89 42.13
C GLY A 171 -17.24 26.85 41.99
N LYS A 172 -16.49 27.89 42.37
CA LYS A 172 -15.06 28.04 42.04
C LYS A 172 -14.14 27.11 42.83
N GLY A 173 -14.53 26.72 44.05
CA GLY A 173 -13.75 25.79 44.87
C GLY A 173 -13.95 24.32 44.48
N SER A 174 -15.16 23.98 43.99
CA SER A 174 -15.52 22.62 43.56
C SER A 174 -14.91 22.29 42.21
N LEU A 175 -15.02 23.19 41.23
CA LEU A 175 -14.33 23.08 39.94
C LEU A 175 -12.83 22.91 40.11
N ALA A 176 -12.18 23.69 40.97
CA ALA A 176 -10.75 23.56 41.22
C ALA A 176 -10.38 22.19 41.84
N LYS A 177 -11.19 21.67 42.77
CA LYS A 177 -10.95 20.34 43.39
C LYS A 177 -11.27 19.20 42.43
N SER A 178 -12.36 19.29 41.68
CA SER A 178 -12.76 18.30 40.65
C SER A 178 -11.74 18.26 39.52
N LEU A 179 -11.31 19.44 39.04
CA LEU A 179 -10.24 19.57 38.06
C LEU A 179 -8.93 19.02 38.60
N HIS A 180 -8.57 19.29 39.86
CA HIS A 180 -7.36 18.73 40.46
C HIS A 180 -7.42 17.21 40.58
N LYS A 181 -8.57 16.64 40.99
CA LYS A 181 -8.78 15.19 41.09
C LYS A 181 -8.77 14.53 39.70
N SER A 182 -9.38 15.15 38.70
CA SER A 182 -9.37 14.69 37.30
C SER A 182 -7.96 14.74 36.70
N ILE A 183 -7.23 15.85 36.92
CA ILE A 183 -5.82 15.96 36.50
C ILE A 183 -4.98 14.87 37.17
N GLN A 184 -5.17 14.62 38.47
CA GLN A 184 -4.41 13.63 39.20
C GLN A 184 -4.73 12.19 38.76
N ASN A 185 -6.01 11.88 38.51
CA ASN A 185 -6.43 10.59 37.99
C ASN A 185 -5.90 10.34 36.56
N ASN A 186 -5.96 11.35 35.70
CA ASN A 186 -5.39 11.28 34.36
C ASN A 186 -3.87 11.10 34.40
N GLN A 187 -3.17 11.80 35.30
CA GLN A 187 -1.74 11.59 35.53
C GLN A 187 -1.43 10.16 36.00
N THR A 188 -2.21 9.59 36.92
CA THR A 188 -1.99 8.20 37.38
C THR A 188 -2.26 7.18 36.28
N ASN A 189 -3.30 7.37 35.47
CA ASN A 189 -3.62 6.50 34.34
C ASN A 189 -2.54 6.59 33.26
N THR A 190 -2.08 7.80 32.94
CA THR A 190 -0.99 8.04 31.99
C THR A 190 0.30 7.39 32.49
N ASN A 191 0.63 7.52 33.78
CA ASN A 191 1.80 6.88 34.38
C ASN A 191 1.72 5.36 34.36
N LEU A 192 0.53 4.78 34.53
CA LEU A 192 0.29 3.34 34.43
C LEU A 192 0.49 2.86 32.98
N GLU A 193 -0.05 3.57 32.00
CA GLU A 193 0.15 3.26 30.57
C GLU A 193 1.62 3.41 30.16
N ILE A 194 2.30 4.48 30.59
CA ILE A 194 3.74 4.66 30.37
C ILE A 194 4.52 3.47 30.95
N SER A 195 4.13 2.97 32.12
CA SER A 195 4.78 1.81 32.76
C SER A 195 4.53 0.51 31.97
N LYS A 196 3.33 0.30 31.45
CA LYS A 196 3.02 -0.84 30.54
C LYS A 196 3.84 -0.77 29.26
N ILE A 197 3.89 0.40 28.62
CA ILE A 197 4.70 0.61 27.41
C ILE A 197 6.19 0.37 27.68
N HIS A 198 6.72 0.82 28.82
CA HIS A 198 8.11 0.54 29.19
C HIS A 198 8.37 -0.95 29.41
N GLN A 199 7.41 -1.67 29.99
CA GLN A 199 7.49 -3.13 30.15
C GLN A 199 7.49 -3.82 28.78
N GLU A 200 6.54 -3.49 27.91
CA GLU A 200 6.46 -4.06 26.55
C GLU A 200 7.73 -3.74 25.73
N LEU A 201 8.26 -2.52 25.82
CA LEU A 201 9.53 -2.16 25.18
C LEU A 201 10.70 -3.00 25.69
N ASN A 202 10.74 -3.29 26.99
CA ASN A 202 11.78 -4.15 27.56
C ASN A 202 11.63 -5.61 27.10
N GLU A 203 10.40 -6.12 26.99
CA GLU A 203 10.12 -7.45 26.44
C GLU A 203 10.53 -7.54 24.97
N ILE A 204 10.12 -6.58 24.13
CA ILE A 204 10.52 -6.50 22.71
C ILE A 204 12.04 -6.42 22.59
N LYS A 205 12.70 -5.61 23.41
CA LYS A 205 14.16 -5.49 23.42
C LYS A 205 14.86 -6.79 23.82
N SER A 206 14.28 -7.54 24.75
CA SER A 206 14.76 -8.87 25.14
C SER A 206 14.58 -9.88 24.00
N GLN A 207 13.42 -9.89 23.35
CA GLN A 207 13.14 -10.74 22.18
C GLN A 207 14.10 -10.41 21.02
N LEU A 208 14.33 -9.14 20.73
CA LEU A 208 15.25 -8.71 19.67
C LEU A 208 16.69 -9.19 19.95
N LYS A 209 17.15 -9.13 21.21
CA LYS A 209 18.46 -9.67 21.61
C LYS A 209 18.58 -11.18 21.40
N GLN A 210 17.47 -11.93 21.49
CA GLN A 210 17.46 -13.38 21.22
C GLN A 210 17.41 -13.69 19.72
N VAL A 211 16.80 -12.83 18.91
CA VAL A 211 16.72 -12.97 17.45
C VAL A 211 18.03 -12.55 16.76
N THR A 212 18.78 -11.60 17.33
CA THR A 212 20.05 -11.11 16.75
C THR A 212 21.08 -12.24 16.48
N PRO A 213 21.36 -13.18 17.42
CA PRO A 213 22.26 -14.30 17.15
C PRO A 213 21.69 -15.36 16.19
N GLN A 214 20.36 -15.41 15.96
CA GLN A 214 19.77 -16.29 14.94
C GLN A 214 19.93 -15.75 13.52
N VAL A 215 19.87 -14.43 13.32
CA VAL A 215 20.11 -13.81 12.00
C VAL A 215 21.57 -13.96 11.57
N ASP A 216 22.52 -13.85 12.50
CA ASP A 216 23.95 -14.08 12.22
C ASP A 216 24.30 -15.55 11.95
N SER A 217 23.47 -16.50 12.39
CA SER A 217 23.70 -17.94 12.20
C SER A 217 22.84 -18.58 11.10
N GLN A 218 21.85 -17.89 10.54
CA GLN A 218 20.93 -18.45 9.52
C GLN A 218 21.12 -17.92 8.10
N LEU A 219 21.85 -16.83 7.89
CA LEU A 219 22.24 -16.42 6.54
C LEU A 219 23.72 -16.72 6.36
N PRO A 220 24.10 -17.62 5.41
CA PRO A 220 25.49 -17.82 5.06
C PRO A 220 25.96 -16.61 4.22
N ILE A 221 25.95 -15.41 4.81
CA ILE A 221 26.34 -14.16 4.14
C ILE A 221 27.81 -14.24 3.73
N SER A 222 28.64 -14.96 4.49
CA SER A 222 30.01 -15.28 4.11
C SER A 222 30.06 -16.17 2.87
N GLU A 223 29.33 -17.28 2.82
CA GLU A 223 29.33 -18.16 1.63
C GLU A 223 28.71 -17.47 0.42
N ILE A 224 27.66 -16.66 0.58
CA ILE A 224 27.06 -15.88 -0.51
C ILE A 224 28.07 -14.85 -1.02
N ARG A 225 28.79 -14.17 -0.13
CA ARG A 225 29.83 -13.19 -0.49
C ARG A 225 31.01 -13.86 -1.19
N ASP A 226 31.44 -15.01 -0.70
CA ASP A 226 32.56 -15.79 -1.26
C ASP A 226 32.16 -16.38 -2.62
N ASN A 227 30.94 -16.89 -2.77
CA ASN A 227 30.39 -17.37 -4.04
C ASN A 227 30.23 -16.23 -5.06
N GLN A 228 29.78 -15.05 -4.60
CA GLN A 228 29.67 -13.86 -5.45
C GLN A 228 31.06 -13.36 -5.88
N ALA A 229 32.05 -13.38 -4.99
CA ALA A 229 33.43 -13.03 -5.32
C ALA A 229 34.05 -14.02 -6.33
N ASN A 230 33.80 -15.33 -6.16
CA ASN A 230 34.27 -16.35 -7.09
C ASN A 230 33.61 -16.22 -8.47
N THR A 231 32.30 -15.97 -8.51
CA THR A 231 31.55 -15.73 -9.75
C THR A 231 32.09 -14.49 -10.49
N ASN A 232 32.35 -13.40 -9.78
CA ASN A 232 32.93 -12.19 -10.37
C ASN A 232 34.35 -12.44 -10.92
N LEU A 233 35.14 -13.26 -10.23
CA LEU A 233 36.48 -13.65 -10.71
C LEU A 233 36.40 -14.47 -12.00
N GLU A 234 35.43 -15.38 -12.11
CA GLU A 234 35.19 -16.15 -13.34
C GLU A 234 34.72 -15.26 -14.49
N ILE A 235 33.82 -14.31 -14.24
CA ILE A 235 33.39 -13.32 -15.25
C ILE A 235 34.59 -12.51 -15.77
N LEU A 236 35.51 -12.08 -14.88
CA LEU A 236 36.72 -11.38 -15.30
C LEU A 236 37.66 -12.26 -16.14
N LYS A 237 37.82 -13.55 -15.78
CA LYS A 237 38.60 -14.50 -16.58
C LYS A 237 38.00 -14.69 -17.98
N ILE A 238 36.68 -14.86 -18.07
CA ILE A 238 35.95 -15.00 -19.34
C ILE A 238 36.12 -13.73 -20.18
N ASN A 239 35.93 -12.54 -19.59
CA ASN A 239 36.11 -11.28 -20.32
C ASN A 239 37.54 -11.10 -20.83
N ARG A 240 38.54 -11.52 -20.05
CA ARG A 240 39.94 -11.51 -20.49
C ARG A 240 40.15 -12.45 -21.68
N GLN A 241 39.64 -13.68 -21.61
CA GLN A 241 39.70 -14.64 -22.71
C GLN A 241 39.00 -14.13 -23.96
N LEU A 242 37.83 -13.50 -23.81
CA LEU A 242 37.07 -12.92 -24.91
C LEU A 242 37.85 -11.78 -25.59
N ASN A 243 38.47 -10.90 -24.79
CA ASN A 243 39.33 -9.85 -25.32
C ASN A 243 40.58 -10.41 -26.02
N GLU A 244 41.13 -11.51 -25.52
CA GLU A 244 42.29 -12.17 -26.14
C GLU A 244 41.91 -12.84 -27.46
N ILE A 245 40.76 -13.54 -27.52
CA ILE A 245 40.19 -14.08 -28.76
C ILE A 245 39.89 -12.94 -29.74
N LYS A 246 39.34 -11.82 -29.26
CA LYS A 246 39.06 -10.65 -30.10
C LYS A 246 40.35 -10.08 -30.69
N SER A 247 41.40 -9.93 -29.89
CA SER A 247 42.73 -9.50 -30.35
C SER A 247 43.33 -10.47 -31.36
N GLN A 248 43.24 -11.78 -31.10
CA GLN A 248 43.67 -12.81 -32.05
C GLN A 248 42.89 -12.73 -33.37
N LEU A 249 41.57 -12.54 -33.32
CA LEU A 249 40.73 -12.38 -34.50
C LEU A 249 41.07 -11.10 -35.27
N GLU A 250 41.28 -9.98 -34.58
CA GLU A 250 41.73 -8.71 -35.18
C GLU A 250 43.12 -8.82 -35.82
N GLN A 251 43.98 -9.72 -35.34
CA GLN A 251 45.27 -10.03 -36.00
C GLN A 251 45.12 -10.99 -37.19
N VAL A 252 44.14 -11.91 -37.15
CA VAL A 252 43.91 -12.87 -38.24
C VAL A 252 43.16 -12.25 -39.42
N ILE A 253 42.24 -11.30 -39.21
CA ILE A 253 41.50 -10.62 -40.28
C ILE A 253 42.44 -9.99 -41.35
N PRO A 254 43.46 -9.19 -40.98
CA PRO A 254 44.44 -8.69 -41.95
C PRO A 254 45.31 -9.79 -42.57
N GLN A 255 45.51 -10.93 -41.88
CA GLN A 255 46.26 -12.06 -42.44
C GLN A 255 45.45 -12.84 -43.47
N VAL A 256 44.13 -12.98 -43.34
CA VAL A 256 43.30 -13.61 -44.38
C VAL A 256 43.26 -12.74 -45.65
N ASP A 257 43.20 -11.41 -45.49
CA ASP A 257 43.26 -10.47 -46.61
C ASP A 257 44.65 -10.41 -47.29
N SER A 258 45.73 -10.79 -46.57
CA SER A 258 47.09 -10.86 -47.12
C SER A 258 47.58 -12.26 -47.49
N GLN A 259 46.92 -13.34 -47.04
CA GLN A 259 47.29 -14.73 -47.31
C GLN A 259 46.46 -15.39 -48.42
N LEU A 260 45.35 -14.78 -48.86
CA LEU A 260 44.78 -15.16 -50.14
C LEU A 260 45.66 -14.50 -51.21
N PRO A 261 46.45 -15.27 -51.99
CA PRO A 261 47.26 -14.70 -53.05
C PRO A 261 46.33 -14.40 -54.23
N ILE A 262 45.17 -13.77 -54.01
CA ILE A 262 44.21 -13.45 -55.07
C ILE A 262 44.83 -12.41 -56.00
N SER A 263 45.64 -11.48 -55.51
CA SER A 263 46.41 -10.56 -56.35
C SER A 263 47.48 -11.31 -57.14
N GLU A 264 48.31 -12.12 -56.49
CA GLU A 264 49.35 -12.92 -57.16
C GLU A 264 48.78 -13.95 -58.14
N ILE A 265 47.68 -14.64 -57.80
CA ILE A 265 46.96 -15.55 -58.68
C ILE A 265 46.36 -14.77 -59.86
N ARG A 266 45.77 -13.60 -59.62
CA ARG A 266 45.20 -12.75 -60.69
C ARG A 266 46.30 -12.23 -61.62
N ASP A 267 47.43 -11.81 -61.07
CA ASP A 267 48.58 -11.30 -61.83
C ASP A 267 49.26 -12.43 -62.60
N ASN A 268 49.45 -13.60 -61.97
CA ASN A 268 49.95 -14.80 -62.63
C ASN A 268 49.01 -15.28 -63.74
N GLN A 269 47.69 -15.28 -63.49
CA GLN A 269 46.68 -15.63 -64.50
C GLN A 269 46.67 -14.63 -65.66
N ALA A 270 46.79 -13.33 -65.37
CA ALA A 270 46.92 -12.30 -66.41
C ALA A 270 48.19 -12.49 -67.25
N ASN A 271 49.31 -12.83 -66.61
CA ASN A 271 50.57 -13.07 -67.30
C ASN A 271 50.52 -14.35 -68.17
N THR A 272 49.97 -15.45 -67.64
CA THR A 272 49.74 -16.68 -68.41
C THR A 272 48.82 -16.42 -69.61
N ASN A 273 47.74 -15.67 -69.44
CA ASN A 273 46.86 -15.29 -70.55
C ASN A 273 47.59 -14.46 -71.61
N LEU A 274 48.49 -13.55 -71.20
CA LEU A 274 49.30 -12.76 -72.11
C LEU A 274 50.29 -13.61 -72.91
N GLU A 275 50.91 -14.62 -72.28
CA GLU A 275 51.79 -15.57 -72.96
C GLU A 275 51.03 -16.45 -73.96
N ILE A 276 49.85 -16.96 -73.58
CA ILE A 276 48.97 -17.71 -74.49
C ILE A 276 48.62 -16.86 -75.72
N LEU A 277 48.29 -15.59 -75.54
CA LEU A 277 48.01 -14.68 -76.66
C LEU A 277 49.23 -14.47 -77.59
N LYS A 278 50.44 -14.37 -77.03
CA LYS A 278 51.68 -14.25 -77.82
C LYS A 278 51.94 -15.53 -78.63
N ILE A 279 51.80 -16.69 -78.01
CA ILE A 279 51.98 -18.00 -78.67
C ILE A 279 50.96 -18.16 -79.80
N ASN A 280 49.68 -17.85 -79.54
CA ASN A 280 48.63 -17.93 -80.56
C ASN A 280 48.92 -17.01 -81.75
N ARG A 281 49.41 -15.79 -81.50
CA ARG A 281 49.81 -14.87 -82.59
C ARG A 281 50.96 -15.45 -83.41
N GLN A 282 52.03 -15.93 -82.77
CA GLN A 282 53.17 -16.54 -83.45
C GLN A 282 52.77 -17.77 -84.27
N LEU A 283 51.90 -18.62 -83.72
CA LEU A 283 51.40 -19.80 -84.41
C LEU A 283 50.61 -19.39 -85.66
N ASN A 284 49.76 -18.38 -85.54
CA ASN A 284 48.95 -17.88 -86.65
C ASN A 284 49.82 -17.28 -87.76
N ASP A 285 50.83 -16.48 -87.40
CA ASP A 285 51.79 -15.90 -88.35
C ASP A 285 52.59 -17.00 -89.07
N ASN A 286 52.98 -18.06 -88.34
CA ASN A 286 53.71 -19.19 -88.92
C ASN A 286 52.83 -20.01 -89.87
N ILE A 287 51.57 -20.28 -89.49
CA ILE A 287 50.58 -20.94 -90.35
C ILE A 287 50.37 -20.14 -91.63
N ASN A 288 50.17 -18.82 -91.53
CA ASN A 288 49.97 -17.95 -92.69
C ASN A 288 51.18 -17.96 -93.63
N SER A 289 52.39 -17.88 -93.09
CA SER A 289 53.62 -17.98 -93.89
C SER A 289 53.73 -19.32 -94.63
N HIS A 290 53.41 -20.44 -93.98
CA HIS A 290 53.40 -21.75 -94.63
C HIS A 290 52.30 -21.86 -95.70
N LEU A 291 51.13 -21.27 -95.47
CA LEU A 291 50.05 -21.21 -96.46
C LEU A 291 50.49 -20.40 -97.69
N GLU A 292 51.09 -19.22 -97.51
CA GLU A 292 51.63 -18.43 -98.63
C GLU A 292 52.70 -19.18 -99.43
N GLN A 293 53.58 -19.93 -98.75
CA GLN A 293 54.57 -20.78 -99.41
C GLN A 293 53.93 -21.90 -100.22
N LEU A 294 52.93 -22.58 -99.66
CA LEU A 294 52.17 -23.63 -100.35
C LEU A 294 51.43 -23.07 -101.56
N GLU A 295 50.76 -21.92 -101.43
CA GLU A 295 50.10 -21.23 -102.54
C GLU A 295 51.10 -20.88 -103.67
N SER A 296 52.29 -20.40 -103.31
CA SER A 296 53.38 -20.15 -104.27
C SER A 296 53.82 -21.44 -104.99
N GLN A 297 53.98 -22.55 -104.26
CA GLN A 297 54.35 -23.84 -104.86
C GLN A 297 53.26 -24.38 -105.78
N VAL A 298 51.99 -24.31 -105.37
CA VAL A 298 50.83 -24.73 -106.19
C VAL A 298 50.73 -23.90 -107.46
N SER A 299 51.00 -22.59 -107.38
CA SER A 299 51.07 -21.71 -108.56
C SER A 299 52.16 -22.14 -109.54
N LYS A 300 53.37 -22.46 -109.04
CA LYS A 300 54.48 -22.98 -109.88
C LYS A 300 54.12 -24.32 -110.54
N ILE A 301 53.49 -25.24 -109.82
CA ILE A 301 53.03 -26.52 -110.37
C ILE A 301 51.99 -26.29 -111.47
N SER A 302 51.07 -25.35 -111.27
CA SER A 302 50.05 -25.00 -112.26
C SER A 302 50.69 -24.47 -113.55
N LEU A 303 51.69 -23.59 -113.45
CA LEU A 303 52.46 -23.11 -114.60
C LEU A 303 53.20 -24.23 -115.34
N LEU A 304 53.82 -25.16 -114.60
CA LEU A 304 54.49 -26.32 -115.17
C LEU A 304 53.52 -27.25 -115.89
N ARG A 305 52.35 -27.49 -115.29
CA ARG A 305 51.26 -28.26 -115.90
C ARG A 305 50.81 -27.63 -117.22
N ASP A 306 50.57 -26.32 -117.22
CA ASP A 306 50.13 -25.60 -118.42
C ASP A 306 51.22 -25.62 -119.51
N TYR A 307 52.51 -25.52 -119.14
CA TYR A 307 53.62 -25.71 -120.07
C TYR A 307 53.68 -27.13 -120.66
N VAL A 308 53.50 -28.17 -119.83
CA VAL A 308 53.48 -29.56 -120.31
C VAL A 308 52.31 -29.80 -121.26
N TYR A 309 51.12 -29.28 -120.96
CA TYR A 309 49.99 -29.36 -121.89
C TYR A 309 50.29 -28.68 -123.22
N LEU A 310 50.90 -27.47 -123.21
CA LEU A 310 51.33 -26.79 -124.42
C LEU A 310 52.34 -27.62 -125.24
N GLN A 311 53.31 -28.26 -124.58
CA GLN A 311 54.28 -29.15 -125.25
C GLN A 311 53.61 -30.38 -125.87
N ILE A 312 52.63 -30.98 -125.17
CA ILE A 312 51.84 -32.10 -125.68
C ILE A 312 51.04 -31.67 -126.92
N ASP A 313 50.38 -30.51 -126.89
CA ASP A 313 49.61 -30.00 -128.01
C ASP A 313 50.51 -29.67 -129.22
N LEU A 314 51.69 -29.10 -128.99
CA LEU A 314 52.68 -28.89 -130.05
C LEU A 314 53.15 -30.21 -130.70
N LEU A 315 53.35 -31.25 -129.89
CA LEU A 315 53.73 -32.58 -130.39
C LEU A 315 52.60 -33.22 -131.19
N LYS A 316 51.34 -33.10 -130.75
CA LYS A 316 50.16 -33.56 -131.51
C LYS A 316 50.10 -32.90 -132.88
N VAL A 317 50.22 -31.58 -132.95
CA VAL A 317 50.21 -30.83 -134.23
C VAL A 317 51.36 -31.29 -135.14
N ARG A 318 52.55 -31.54 -134.60
CA ARG A 318 53.68 -32.07 -135.39
C ARG A 318 53.44 -33.49 -135.89
N LEU A 319 52.87 -34.37 -135.08
CA LEU A 319 52.48 -35.72 -135.47
C LEU A 319 51.43 -35.70 -136.58
N GLU A 320 50.37 -34.91 -136.45
CA GLU A 320 49.35 -34.71 -137.49
C GLU A 320 49.98 -34.15 -138.79
N SER A 321 50.96 -33.24 -138.68
CA SER A 321 51.72 -32.75 -139.84
C SER A 321 52.61 -33.83 -140.49
N LEU A 322 53.11 -34.82 -139.74
CA LEU A 322 53.91 -35.91 -140.27
C LEU A 322 53.01 -36.98 -140.93
N GLU A 323 51.88 -37.31 -140.30
CA GLU A 323 50.89 -38.23 -140.87
C GLU A 323 50.28 -37.68 -142.18
N SER A 324 50.00 -36.38 -142.24
CA SER A 324 49.53 -35.72 -143.47
C SER A 324 50.60 -35.62 -144.56
N ARG A 325 51.90 -35.66 -144.22
CA ARG A 325 53.01 -35.78 -145.19
C ARG A 325 53.20 -37.22 -145.67
N SER A 326 53.14 -38.19 -144.76
CA SER A 326 53.20 -39.62 -145.09
C SER A 326 52.00 -40.11 -145.90
N SER A 327 50.85 -39.42 -145.82
CA SER A 327 49.66 -39.72 -146.64
C SER A 327 49.71 -39.06 -148.03
N ARG A 328 50.81 -38.39 -148.39
CA ARG A 328 51.01 -37.69 -149.68
C ARG A 328 52.16 -38.27 -150.52
N ASP A 329 52.81 -39.33 -150.06
CA ASP A 329 53.73 -40.18 -150.84
C ASP A 329 53.13 -41.59 -150.97
#